data_AF-A0A895NLZ6-F1
#
_entry.id   AF-A0A895NLZ6-F1
#
_cell.length_a   1.000
_cell.length_b   1.000
_cell.length_c   1.000
_cell.angle_alpha   90.00
_cell.angle_beta   90.00
_cell.angle_gamma   90.00
#
_symmetry.space_group_name_H-M   'P 1'
#
loop_
_entity.id
_entity.type
_entity.pdbx_description
1 polymer ?
#
loop_
_entity_poly.entity_id
_entity_poly.type
_entity_poly.pdbx_seq_one_letter_code
_entity_poly.pdbx_strand_id
1 'polypeptide(L)'
;MAHNTKNHNSDAVRASRHGRRSCVFKTDWYQHPPCTEEQAEWLIQCYRRHGYEIKKALSLDYRHWIISVRLPYSERPPRPSRTFQQRIWR
;
A
#
# COMPACT_ATOMS: atom_id res chain seq x y z
N MET A 1 13.32 67.61 4.81
CA MET A 1 13.86 66.48 5.59
C MET A 1 13.26 65.21 5.01
N ALA A 2 14.02 64.45 4.21
CA ALA A 2 13.50 63.28 3.48
C ALA A 2 13.84 62.00 4.25
N HIS A 3 12.83 61.26 4.67
CA HIS A 3 13.00 59.98 5.37
C HIS A 3 13.25 58.88 4.34
N ASN A 4 14.45 58.28 4.36
CA ASN A 4 14.80 57.11 3.56
C ASN A 4 14.19 55.85 4.22
N THR A 5 13.12 55.33 3.63
CA THR A 5 12.52 54.06 4.03
C THR A 5 13.32 52.92 3.40
N LYS A 6 14.20 52.30 4.18
CA LYS A 6 14.89 51.05 3.80
C LYS A 6 13.88 49.91 3.77
N ASN A 7 13.39 49.57 2.58
CA ASN A 7 12.62 48.36 2.36
C ASN A 7 13.59 47.17 2.39
N HIS A 8 13.62 46.48 3.53
CA HIS A 8 14.25 45.18 3.63
C HIS A 8 13.38 44.16 2.88
N ASN A 9 13.74 43.87 1.62
CA ASN A 9 13.28 42.68 0.94
C ASN A 9 13.94 41.47 1.60
N SER A 10 13.29 40.89 2.61
CA SER A 10 13.60 39.54 3.05
C SER A 10 13.11 38.60 1.96
N ASP A 11 14.02 38.24 1.05
CA ASP A 11 13.86 37.17 0.09
C ASP A 11 13.67 35.86 0.88
N ALA A 12 12.43 35.60 1.28
CA ALA A 12 12.04 34.38 1.95
C ALA A 12 12.05 33.28 0.89
N VAL A 13 13.24 32.73 0.61
CA VAL A 13 13.42 31.51 -0.15
C VAL A 13 12.49 30.48 0.47
N ARG A 14 11.38 30.19 -0.23
CA ARG A 14 10.48 29.10 0.13
C ARG A 14 11.32 27.83 0.07
N ALA A 15 11.79 27.37 1.23
CA ALA A 15 12.49 26.12 1.36
C ALA A 15 11.61 25.04 0.71
N SER A 16 12.06 24.53 -0.43
CA SER A 16 11.40 23.46 -1.16
C SER A 16 11.44 22.24 -0.25
N ARG A 17 10.40 22.05 0.56
CA ARG A 17 10.26 20.86 1.40
C ARG A 17 10.07 19.70 0.44
N HIS A 18 11.18 18.99 0.24
CA HIS A 18 11.37 17.81 -0.59
C HIS A 18 10.08 17.01 -0.79
N GLY A 19 9.72 16.84 -2.07
CA GLY A 19 8.48 16.22 -2.49
C GLY A 19 8.22 14.88 -1.80
N ARG A 20 7.00 14.75 -1.28
CA ARG A 20 6.44 13.50 -0.79
C ARG A 20 6.47 12.51 -1.97
N ARG A 21 7.47 11.65 -2.02
CA ARG A 21 7.58 10.63 -3.08
C ARG A 21 6.35 9.74 -2.98
N SER A 22 5.42 9.85 -3.92
CA SER A 22 4.26 8.97 -4.02
C SER A 22 4.76 7.53 -4.14
N CYS A 23 4.43 6.69 -3.16
CA CYS A 23 4.49 5.25 -3.33
C CYS A 23 3.48 4.88 -4.41
N VAL A 24 3.97 4.51 -5.59
CA VAL A 24 3.11 3.96 -6.65
C VAL A 24 2.76 2.54 -6.22
N PHE A 25 1.49 2.30 -5.93
CA PHE A 25 0.97 0.95 -5.69
C PHE A 25 0.56 0.35 -7.04
N LYS A 26 1.14 -0.79 -7.39
CA LYS A 26 0.63 -1.61 -8.50
C LYS A 26 -0.54 -2.43 -8.00
N THR A 27 -1.48 -2.78 -8.89
CA THR A 27 -2.58 -3.68 -8.53
C THR A 27 -2.42 -4.97 -9.31
N ASP A 28 -2.26 -6.07 -8.57
CA ASP A 28 -2.20 -7.41 -9.13
C ASP A 28 -3.31 -8.28 -8.54
N TRP A 29 -3.62 -9.37 -9.24
CA TRP A 29 -4.55 -10.37 -8.76
C TRP A 29 -3.82 -11.36 -7.86
N TYR A 30 -4.16 -11.36 -6.57
CA TYR A 30 -3.72 -12.38 -5.64
C TYR A 30 -4.73 -13.53 -5.63
N GLN A 31 -4.28 -14.73 -5.94
CA GLN A 31 -5.09 -15.94 -5.89
C GLN A 31 -4.86 -16.67 -4.57
N HIS A 32 -5.94 -16.93 -3.84
CA HIS A 32 -5.90 -17.77 -2.64
C HIS A 32 -5.76 -19.25 -3.02
N PRO A 33 -5.13 -20.06 -2.16
CA PRO A 33 -5.16 -21.50 -2.30
C PRO A 33 -6.62 -22.02 -2.31
N PRO A 34 -6.86 -23.21 -2.90
CA PRO A 34 -8.19 -23.79 -2.95
C PRO A 34 -8.76 -23.92 -1.54
N CYS A 35 -9.91 -23.28 -1.32
CA CYS A 35 -10.55 -23.17 -0.02
C CYS A 35 -11.94 -23.78 -0.03
N THR A 36 -12.44 -24.12 1.15
CA THR A 36 -13.82 -24.61 1.34
C THR A 36 -14.82 -23.47 1.16
N GLU A 37 -16.11 -23.80 1.04
CA GLU A 37 -17.17 -22.81 0.83
C GLU A 37 -17.23 -21.78 1.97
N GLU A 38 -17.23 -22.22 3.22
CA GLU A 38 -17.27 -21.34 4.39
C GLU A 38 -16.08 -20.36 4.41
N GLN A 39 -14.88 -20.85 4.07
CA GLN A 39 -13.68 -20.01 4.00
C GLN A 39 -13.78 -18.99 2.87
N ALA A 40 -14.28 -19.41 1.71
CA ALA A 40 -14.47 -18.54 0.56
C ALA A 40 -15.47 -17.41 0.87
N GLU A 41 -16.57 -17.72 1.55
CA GLU A 41 -17.56 -16.73 1.98
C GLU A 41 -16.99 -15.74 2.98
N TRP A 42 -16.26 -16.23 3.99
CA TRP A 42 -15.58 -15.37 4.94
C TRP A 42 -14.58 -14.42 4.26
N LEU A 43 -13.76 -14.94 3.32
CA LEU A 43 -12.84 -14.12 2.53
C LEU A 43 -13.59 -13.06 1.74
N ILE A 44 -14.67 -13.44 1.05
CA ILE A 44 -15.48 -12.50 0.26
C ILE A 44 -16.03 -11.39 1.15
N GLN A 45 -16.56 -11.73 2.33
CA GLN A 45 -17.10 -10.74 3.26
C GLN A 45 -16.03 -9.80 3.80
N CYS A 46 -14.87 -10.34 4.22
CA CYS A 46 -13.75 -9.55 4.70
C CYS A 46 -13.26 -8.55 3.65
N TYR A 47 -13.02 -9.00 2.41
CA TYR A 47 -12.52 -8.12 1.36
C TYR A 47 -13.58 -7.14 0.84
N ARG A 48 -14.87 -7.53 0.80
CA ARG A 48 -15.96 -6.60 0.49
C ARG A 48 -16.05 -5.46 1.50
N ARG A 49 -15.86 -5.75 2.79
CA ARG A 49 -15.85 -4.72 3.85
C ARG A 49 -14.75 -3.67 3.64
N HIS A 50 -13.64 -4.06 3.01
CA HIS A 50 -12.52 -3.17 2.70
C HIS A 50 -12.61 -2.54 1.29
N GLY A 51 -13.62 -2.90 0.49
CA GLY A 51 -13.84 -2.32 -0.84
C GLY A 51 -12.94 -2.85 -1.95
N TYR A 52 -12.37 -4.06 -1.81
CA TYR A 52 -11.55 -4.67 -2.86
C TYR A 52 -12.38 -5.38 -3.93
N GLU A 53 -11.84 -5.46 -5.15
CA GLU A 53 -12.42 -6.25 -6.24
C GLU A 53 -12.10 -7.73 -6.05
N ILE A 54 -13.11 -8.60 -6.20
CA ILE A 54 -13.02 -10.03 -5.91
C ILE A 54 -13.64 -10.82 -7.07
N LYS A 55 -12.99 -11.92 -7.47
CA LYS A 55 -13.49 -12.92 -8.40
C LYS A 55 -13.61 -14.26 -7.66
N LYS A 56 -14.79 -14.88 -7.75
CA LYS A 56 -15.07 -16.23 -7.24
C LYS A 56 -15.17 -17.16 -8.45
N ALA A 57 -14.39 -18.24 -8.45
CA ALA A 57 -14.44 -19.29 -9.44
C ALA A 57 -14.51 -20.64 -8.73
N LEU A 58 -15.12 -21.63 -9.38
CA LEU A 58 -15.17 -23.00 -8.87
C LEU A 58 -14.02 -23.79 -9.51
N SER A 59 -13.36 -24.63 -8.71
CA SER A 59 -12.35 -25.56 -9.23
C SER A 59 -13.00 -26.60 -10.16
N LEU A 60 -12.21 -27.18 -11.07
CA LEU A 60 -12.66 -28.22 -12.00
C LEU A 60 -13.23 -29.44 -11.26
N ASP A 61 -12.70 -29.75 -10.09
CA ASP A 61 -13.15 -30.88 -9.26
C ASP A 61 -14.45 -30.60 -8.50
N TYR A 62 -15.05 -29.41 -8.64
CA TYR A 62 -16.25 -28.94 -7.93
C TYR A 62 -16.19 -28.98 -6.39
N ARG A 63 -15.05 -29.36 -5.80
CA ARG A 63 -14.85 -29.49 -4.35
C ARG A 63 -14.38 -28.22 -3.68
N HIS A 64 -13.69 -27.35 -4.41
CA HIS A 64 -13.01 -26.19 -3.85
C HIS A 64 -13.35 -24.93 -4.62
N TRP A 65 -13.35 -23.82 -3.89
CA TRP A 65 -13.48 -22.49 -4.46
C TRP A 65 -12.11 -21.87 -4.66
N ILE A 66 -11.96 -21.17 -5.78
CA ILE A 66 -10.80 -20.36 -6.12
C ILE A 66 -11.22 -18.90 -6.02
N ILE A 67 -10.58 -18.18 -5.10
CA ILE A 67 -10.85 -16.75 -4.87
C ILE A 67 -9.65 -15.94 -5.33
N SER A 68 -9.89 -14.98 -6.23
CA SER A 68 -8.88 -14.01 -6.65
C SER A 68 -9.29 -12.61 -6.19
N VAL A 69 -8.36 -11.90 -5.56
CA VAL A 69 -8.61 -10.56 -5.01
C VAL A 69 -7.62 -9.59 -5.62
N ARG A 70 -8.11 -8.42 -6.02
CA ARG A 70 -7.26 -7.35 -6.54
C ARG A 70 -6.68 -6.56 -5.37
N LEU A 71 -5.38 -6.74 -5.11
CA LEU A 71 -4.70 -6.09 -4.00
C LEU A 71 -3.65 -5.10 -4.53
N PRO A 72 -3.57 -3.89 -3.95
CA PRO A 72 -2.46 -3.01 -4.19
C PRO A 72 -1.20 -3.57 -3.51
N TYR A 73 -0.14 -3.80 -4.29
CA TYR A 73 1.16 -4.21 -3.79
C TYR A 73 2.20 -3.10 -4.02
N SER A 74 3.11 -2.96 -3.05
CA SER A 74 4.27 -2.07 -3.18
C SER A 74 5.47 -2.86 -3.69
N GLU A 75 6.04 -2.47 -4.82
CA GLU A 75 7.30 -3.08 -5.33
C GLU A 75 8.47 -2.92 -4.36
N ARG A 76 8.37 -1.94 -3.46
CA ARG A 76 9.40 -1.72 -2.44
C ARG A 76 9.28 -2.80 -1.37
N PRO A 77 10.38 -3.48 -1.03
CA PRO A 77 10.37 -4.42 0.07
C PRO A 77 9.97 -3.68 1.36
N PRO A 78 9.27 -4.35 2.28
CA PRO A 78 8.96 -3.77 3.57
C PRO A 78 10.26 -3.38 4.26
N ARG A 79 10.26 -2.21 4.92
CA ARG A 79 11.42 -1.76 5.69
C ARG A 79 11.70 -2.83 6.74
N PRO A 80 12.91 -3.42 6.78
CA PRO A 80 13.20 -4.48 7.73
C PRO A 80 13.12 -3.90 9.15
N SER A 81 12.41 -4.61 10.03
CA SER A 81 12.30 -4.21 11.42
C SER A 81 13.65 -4.41 12.13
N ARG A 82 14.02 -3.46 12.98
CA ARG A 82 15.21 -3.55 13.83
C ARG A 82 15.01 -4.44 15.06
N THR A 83 13.79 -4.89 15.35
CA THR A 83 13.44 -5.60 16.59
C THR A 83 14.29 -6.86 16.83
N PHE A 84 14.62 -7.61 15.77
CA PHE A 84 15.37 -8.86 15.86
C PHE A 84 16.73 -8.82 15.15
N GLN A 85 17.17 -7.64 14.70
CA GLN A 85 18.47 -7.48 14.04
C GLN A 85 19.58 -7.37 15.08
N GLN A 86 20.30 -8.46 15.34
CA GLN A 86 21.50 -8.40 16.18
C GLN A 86 22.65 -7.73 15.42
N ARG A 87 23.46 -6.92 16.11
CA ARG A 87 24.60 -6.21 15.49
C ARG A 87 25.70 -7.13 14.95
N ILE A 88 25.74 -8.38 15.41
CA ILE A 88 26.75 -9.39 15.05
C ILE A 88 26.56 -9.88 13.61
N TRP A 89 25.31 -9.90 13.12
CA TRP A 89 24.96 -10.35 11.77
C TRP A 89 24.85 -9.19 10.76
N ARG A 90 25.51 -8.07 11.03
CA ARG A 90 25.53 -6.90 10.12
C ARG A 90 26.59 -7.06 9.04
#